data_AF-A0AAW9HFC0-F1
#
_entry.id   AF-A0AAW9HFC0-F1
#
_cell.length_a   1.000
_cell.length_b   1.000
_cell.length_c   1.000
_cell.angle_alpha   90.00
_cell.angle_beta   90.00
_cell.angle_gamma   90.00
#
_symmetry.space_group_name_H-M   'P 1'
#
loop_
_entity.id
_entity.type
_entity.pdbx_description
1 polymer ?
#
loop_
_entity_poly.entity_id
_entity_poly.type
_entity_poly.pdbx_seq_one_letter_code
_entity_poly.pdbx_strand_id
1 'polypeptide(L)'
;MQESIHTNSKRPTFEILHIYERDNPDKYWKSFLIETIYNNKNIGNEHNDIITLYFRCVGEKQDPELSFRAIHTILKNDNNVIVSETISLTCGSLGIWHNDYKGNRLGRWLFNEIVTWAKQWPNADVNSIRLGPADATEDNLERRNKMYTGVGLEFDYDDNENRTGRSREMKASKLIILSSWKKENGGNIVIHNIDDYINELIKESESLKREMENKKLRINSLNQKLSIMESKTIKGILRRTSSRTSRGIIKFLNLIFKDS
;
A
#
# COMPACT_ATOMS: atom_id res chain seq x y z
N MET A 1 -12.11 5.03 -42.47
CA MET A 1 -10.91 5.33 -41.68
C MET A 1 -11.20 4.76 -40.29
N GLN A 2 -10.56 3.64 -39.93
CA GLN A 2 -10.84 2.92 -38.68
C GLN A 2 -10.39 3.76 -37.49
N GLU A 3 -11.33 4.11 -36.61
CA GLU A 3 -11.02 4.61 -35.28
C GLU A 3 -10.20 3.54 -34.55
N SER A 4 -8.95 3.86 -34.22
CA SER A 4 -8.14 3.02 -33.36
C SER A 4 -8.77 3.01 -31.98
N ILE A 5 -9.40 1.89 -31.64
CA ILE A 5 -9.84 1.58 -30.28
C ILE A 5 -8.57 1.45 -29.42
N HIS A 6 -8.09 2.55 -28.85
CA HIS A 6 -7.20 2.46 -27.69
C HIS A 6 -8.05 1.91 -26.55
N THR A 7 -7.72 0.69 -26.12
CA THR A 7 -8.33 0.05 -24.97
C THR A 7 -8.08 0.94 -23.75
N ASN A 8 -9.08 1.74 -23.40
CA ASN A 8 -9.18 2.50 -22.16
C ASN A 8 -9.09 1.53 -20.99
N SER A 9 -7.88 1.26 -20.49
CA SER A 9 -7.71 0.51 -19.25
C SER A 9 -8.01 1.46 -18.08
N LYS A 10 -9.30 1.73 -17.85
CA LYS A 10 -9.76 2.31 -16.58
C LYS A 10 -9.28 1.38 -15.47
N ARG A 11 -8.41 1.89 -14.61
CA ARG A 11 -7.91 1.19 -13.42
C ARG A 11 -9.09 0.83 -12.50
N PRO A 12 -9.04 -0.28 -11.75
CA PRO A 12 -10.02 -0.55 -10.71
C PRO A 12 -10.15 0.66 -9.77
N THR A 13 -11.38 0.95 -9.33
CA THR A 13 -11.64 2.07 -8.43
C THR A 13 -10.88 1.93 -7.12
N PHE A 14 -10.75 0.71 -6.58
CA PHE A 14 -10.04 0.43 -5.33
C PHE A 14 -9.00 -0.67 -5.48
N GLU A 15 -7.84 -0.44 -4.88
CA GLU A 15 -6.73 -1.40 -4.83
C GLU A 15 -5.99 -1.34 -3.50
N ILE A 16 -5.36 -2.46 -3.13
CA ILE A 16 -4.47 -2.53 -1.97
C ILE A 16 -3.02 -2.66 -2.45
N LEU A 17 -2.16 -1.78 -1.97
CA LEU A 17 -0.72 -1.85 -2.18
C LEU A 17 -0.08 -2.43 -0.95
N HIS A 18 0.53 -3.60 -1.09
CA HIS A 18 1.45 -4.15 -0.11
C HIS A 18 2.85 -3.65 -0.41
N ILE A 19 3.38 -2.83 0.49
CA ILE A 19 4.71 -2.25 0.37
C ILE A 19 5.62 -2.94 1.38
N TYR A 20 6.78 -3.37 0.90
CA TYR A 20 7.87 -3.97 1.67
C TYR A 20 8.97 -2.93 1.91
N GLU A 21 9.88 -3.17 2.85
CA GLU A 21 10.98 -2.25 3.10
C GLU A 21 11.88 -2.13 1.86
N ARG A 22 12.27 -0.90 1.52
CA ARG A 22 13.09 -0.64 0.32
C ARG A 22 14.43 -1.38 0.36
N ASP A 23 15.05 -1.46 1.53
CA ASP A 23 16.37 -2.06 1.74
C ASP A 23 16.29 -3.55 2.11
N ASN A 24 15.08 -4.04 2.44
CA ASN A 24 14.79 -5.45 2.65
C ASN A 24 13.42 -5.79 2.04
N PRO A 25 13.35 -6.08 0.72
CA PRO A 25 12.09 -6.30 0.00
C PRO A 25 11.27 -7.52 0.46
N ASP A 26 11.81 -8.37 1.34
CA ASP A 26 11.09 -9.49 1.96
C ASP A 26 10.42 -9.13 3.28
N LYS A 27 10.83 -8.02 3.89
CA LYS A 27 10.22 -7.52 5.12
C LYS A 27 9.03 -6.63 4.78
N TYR A 28 7.83 -7.09 5.14
CA TYR A 28 6.62 -6.29 5.00
C TYR A 28 6.75 -4.97 5.78
N TRP A 29 6.32 -3.87 5.16
CA TRP A 29 6.33 -2.55 5.78
C TRP A 29 4.92 -2.08 6.12
N LYS A 30 4.10 -1.77 5.11
CA LYS A 30 2.74 -1.21 5.29
C LYS A 30 1.85 -1.54 4.08
N SER A 31 0.53 -1.52 4.32
CA SER A 31 -0.49 -1.61 3.28
C SER A 31 -1.18 -0.26 3.08
N PHE A 32 -1.43 0.11 1.83
CA PHE A 32 -2.17 1.32 1.48
C PHE A 32 -3.42 0.96 0.67
N LEU A 33 -4.57 1.54 1.02
CA LEU A 33 -5.73 1.55 0.14
C LEU A 33 -5.59 2.73 -0.81
N ILE A 34 -5.72 2.43 -2.10
CA ILE A 34 -5.75 3.43 -3.16
C ILE A 34 -7.15 3.49 -3.72
N GLU A 35 -7.68 4.70 -3.86
CA GLU A 35 -8.90 4.98 -4.60
C GLU A 35 -8.56 5.84 -5.81
N THR A 36 -8.95 5.37 -7.00
CA THR A 36 -8.74 6.09 -8.25
C THR A 36 -10.06 6.65 -8.74
N ILE A 37 -10.15 7.98 -8.82
CA ILE A 37 -11.32 8.69 -9.33
C ILE A 37 -10.97 9.38 -10.65
N TYR A 38 -11.82 9.16 -11.66
CA TYR A 38 -11.77 9.87 -12.94
C TYR A 38 -12.96 10.81 -13.04
N ASN A 39 -12.70 12.10 -13.29
CA ASN A 39 -13.73 13.11 -13.42
C ASN A 39 -13.55 13.89 -14.73
N ASN A 40 -14.65 14.17 -15.42
CA ASN A 40 -14.63 14.98 -16.63
C ASN A 40 -15.40 16.28 -16.38
N LYS A 41 -14.81 17.43 -16.72
CA LYS A 41 -15.42 18.75 -16.55
C LYS A 41 -15.38 19.52 -17.86
N ASN A 42 -16.53 20.06 -18.26
CA ASN A 42 -16.65 20.95 -19.40
C ASN A 42 -16.98 22.35 -18.90
N ILE A 43 -16.18 23.35 -19.27
CA ILE A 43 -16.40 24.75 -18.92
C ILE A 43 -16.23 25.59 -20.19
N GLY A 44 -17.36 25.98 -20.80
CA GLY A 44 -17.34 26.66 -22.09
C GLY A 44 -16.66 25.81 -23.16
N ASN A 45 -15.58 26.34 -23.74
CA ASN A 45 -14.79 25.66 -24.78
C ASN A 45 -13.65 24.79 -24.21
N GLU A 46 -13.54 24.65 -22.89
CA GLU A 46 -12.52 23.86 -22.21
C GLU A 46 -13.09 22.51 -21.75
N HIS A 47 -12.40 21.43 -22.11
CA HIS A 47 -12.66 20.08 -21.64
C HIS A 47 -11.50 19.61 -20.77
N ASN A 48 -11.81 19.13 -19.57
CA ASN A 48 -10.85 18.62 -18.62
C ASN A 48 -11.13 17.16 -18.26
N ASP A 49 -10.17 16.28 -18.48
CA ASP A 49 -10.11 14.95 -17.87
C ASP A 49 -9.21 15.02 -16.64
N ILE A 50 -9.69 14.55 -15.49
CA ILE A 50 -9.00 14.63 -14.21
C ILE A 50 -8.86 13.23 -13.62
N ILE A 51 -7.64 12.87 -13.24
CA ILE A 51 -7.37 11.71 -12.39
C ILE A 51 -7.00 12.19 -10.99
N THR A 52 -7.63 11.61 -9.98
CA THR A 52 -7.22 11.76 -8.58
C THR A 52 -6.98 10.38 -7.97
N LEU A 53 -5.79 10.20 -7.40
CA LEU A 53 -5.37 9.02 -6.66
C LEU A 53 -5.37 9.37 -5.18
N TYR A 54 -6.41 8.97 -4.47
CA TYR A 54 -6.45 9.06 -3.02
C TYR A 54 -5.74 7.86 -2.42
N PHE A 55 -5.00 8.09 -1.34
CA PHE A 55 -4.34 6.99 -0.65
C PHE A 55 -4.42 7.16 0.85
N ARG A 56 -4.59 6.02 1.53
CA ARG A 56 -4.58 5.95 2.99
C ARG A 56 -3.85 4.71 3.48
N CYS A 57 -3.16 4.82 4.61
CA CYS A 57 -2.59 3.66 5.28
C CYS A 57 -3.70 2.80 5.88
N VAL A 58 -3.67 1.49 5.64
CA VAL A 58 -4.66 0.56 6.20
C VAL A 58 -4.49 0.46 7.72
N GLY A 59 -5.60 0.56 8.47
CA GLY A 59 -5.61 0.42 9.92
C GLY A 59 -5.34 1.72 10.70
N GLU A 60 -5.05 2.83 10.03
CA GLU A 60 -4.80 4.13 10.66
C GLU A 60 -6.01 5.08 10.44
N LYS A 61 -6.43 5.82 11.48
CA LYS A 61 -7.36 6.95 11.32
C LYS A 61 -6.54 8.13 10.78
N GLN A 62 -6.79 8.54 9.54
CA GLN A 62 -6.07 9.64 8.91
C GLN A 62 -6.89 10.94 8.82
N ASP A 63 -6.16 12.05 8.87
CA ASP A 63 -6.56 13.42 8.49
C ASP A 63 -6.74 13.56 6.95
N PRO A 64 -7.34 14.65 6.44
CA PRO A 64 -7.99 14.66 5.13
C PRO A 64 -7.03 14.44 3.95
N GLU A 65 -7.37 13.40 3.18
CA GLU A 65 -7.01 13.08 1.78
C GLU A 65 -5.62 13.51 1.30
N LEU A 66 -4.63 12.68 1.60
CA LEU A 66 -3.42 12.65 0.78
C LEU A 66 -3.80 12.15 -0.62
N SER A 67 -3.54 12.98 -1.63
CA SER A 67 -3.88 12.64 -3.01
C SER A 67 -2.83 13.13 -4.00
N PHE A 68 -2.74 12.39 -5.10
CA PHE A 68 -1.99 12.77 -6.29
C PHE A 68 -3.01 13.06 -7.39
N ARG A 69 -2.88 14.21 -8.05
CA ARG A 69 -3.84 14.66 -9.06
C ARG A 69 -3.13 15.12 -10.32
N ALA A 70 -3.74 14.80 -11.46
CA ALA A 70 -3.33 15.32 -12.75
C ALA A 70 -4.55 15.71 -13.59
N ILE A 71 -4.35 16.63 -14.52
CA ILE A 71 -5.41 17.17 -15.38
C ILE A 71 -4.90 17.21 -16.82
N HIS A 72 -5.72 16.72 -17.73
CA HIS A 72 -5.57 16.84 -19.17
C HIS A 72 -6.62 17.85 -19.63
N THR A 73 -6.18 18.87 -20.37
CA THR A 73 -7.02 20.00 -20.75
C THR A 73 -6.98 20.16 -22.27
N ILE A 74 -8.15 20.08 -22.90
CA ILE A 74 -8.37 20.46 -24.30
C ILE A 74 -9.09 21.80 -24.32
N LEU A 75 -8.49 22.80 -24.95
CA LEU A 75 -9.14 24.07 -25.26
C LEU A 75 -9.52 24.10 -26.73
N LYS A 76 -10.75 24.50 -27.03
CA LYS A 76 -11.25 24.69 -28.38
C LYS A 76 -11.58 26.16 -28.66
N ASN A 77 -11.57 26.55 -29.94
CA ASN A 77 -12.16 27.80 -30.36
C ASN A 77 -13.66 27.65 -30.65
N ASP A 78 -14.32 28.74 -31.02
CA ASP A 78 -15.77 28.77 -31.30
C ASP A 78 -16.18 27.90 -32.49
N ASN A 79 -15.23 27.56 -33.38
CA ASN A 79 -15.43 26.63 -34.49
C ASN A 79 -15.19 25.16 -34.08
N ASN A 80 -15.08 24.88 -32.77
CA ASN A 80 -14.84 23.55 -32.20
C ASN A 80 -13.49 22.92 -32.64
N VAL A 81 -12.53 23.74 -33.08
CA VAL A 81 -11.16 23.31 -33.42
C VAL A 81 -10.30 23.35 -32.16
N ILE A 82 -9.52 22.29 -31.92
CA ILE A 82 -8.57 22.22 -30.80
C ILE A 82 -7.49 23.28 -31.01
N VAL A 83 -7.37 24.22 -30.09
CA VAL A 83 -6.33 25.26 -30.09
C VAL A 83 -5.17 24.91 -29.16
N SER A 84 -5.43 24.12 -28.13
CA SER A 84 -4.42 23.67 -27.17
C SER A 84 -4.85 22.35 -26.53
N GLU A 85 -3.88 21.48 -26.29
CA GLU A 85 -4.06 20.20 -25.62
C GLU A 85 -2.86 20.03 -24.67
N THR A 86 -3.09 20.05 -23.36
CA THR A 86 -2.02 20.06 -22.35
C THR A 86 -2.28 19.08 -21.22
N ILE A 87 -1.22 18.67 -20.52
CA ILE A 87 -1.29 17.82 -19.33
C ILE A 87 -0.51 18.46 -18.18
N SER A 88 -1.18 18.70 -17.06
CA SER A 88 -0.54 19.00 -15.79
C SER A 88 -0.40 17.72 -14.95
N LEU A 89 0.83 17.21 -14.82
CA LEU A 89 1.13 15.97 -14.07
C LEU A 89 1.07 16.15 -12.54
N THR A 90 1.07 17.38 -12.04
CA THR A 90 1.15 17.66 -10.59
C THR A 90 0.09 18.64 -10.10
N CYS A 91 -0.65 19.30 -11.00
CA CYS A 91 -1.58 20.38 -10.66
C CYS A 91 -1.00 21.44 -9.70
N GLY A 92 0.33 21.67 -9.76
CA GLY A 92 1.03 22.64 -8.93
C GLY A 92 1.49 22.15 -7.56
N SER A 93 1.12 20.94 -7.11
CA SER A 93 1.63 20.38 -5.84
C SER A 93 1.65 18.85 -5.87
N LEU A 94 2.80 18.26 -5.54
CA LEU A 94 3.01 16.82 -5.50
C LEU A 94 3.89 16.47 -4.30
N GLY A 95 3.33 15.85 -3.26
CA GLY A 95 4.11 15.54 -2.08
C GLY A 95 3.40 14.60 -1.10
N ILE A 96 4.20 13.78 -0.42
CA ILE A 96 3.77 12.99 0.73
C ILE A 96 4.41 13.64 1.96
N TRP A 97 3.63 14.43 2.70
CA TRP A 97 4.15 15.22 3.81
C TRP A 97 4.30 14.41 5.11
N HIS A 98 3.56 13.31 5.23
CA HIS A 98 3.67 12.40 6.36
C HIS A 98 5.01 11.65 6.32
N ASN A 99 5.87 11.89 7.31
CA ASN A 99 7.24 11.36 7.33
C ASN A 99 7.27 9.83 7.29
N ASP A 100 6.33 9.16 7.95
CA ASP A 100 6.27 7.69 8.00
C ASP A 100 5.91 7.04 6.67
N TYR A 101 5.57 7.80 5.63
CA TYR A 101 5.22 7.26 4.30
C TYR A 101 6.28 7.55 3.24
N LYS A 102 7.37 8.23 3.61
CA LYS A 102 8.49 8.54 2.71
C LYS A 102 9.43 7.33 2.60
N GLY A 103 10.21 7.29 1.51
CA GLY A 103 11.35 6.36 1.38
C GLY A 103 11.06 5.00 0.74
N ASN A 104 9.83 4.50 0.81
CA ASN A 104 9.49 3.13 0.35
C ASN A 104 8.73 3.09 -1.00
N ARG A 105 9.09 3.99 -1.93
CA ARG A 105 8.58 4.05 -3.33
C ARG A 105 7.08 4.34 -3.54
N LEU A 106 6.28 4.59 -2.50
CA LEU A 106 4.86 4.97 -2.62
C LEU A 106 4.65 6.17 -3.57
N GLY A 107 5.37 7.27 -3.36
CA GLY A 107 5.26 8.46 -4.24
C GLY A 107 5.68 8.18 -5.69
N ARG A 108 6.66 7.29 -5.89
CA ARG A 108 7.09 6.87 -7.24
C ARG A 108 6.00 6.06 -7.94
N TRP A 109 5.30 5.20 -7.19
CA TRP A 109 4.16 4.46 -7.70
C TRP A 109 3.02 5.40 -8.10
N LEU A 110 2.59 6.26 -7.17
CA LEU A 110 1.49 7.21 -7.41
C LEU A 110 1.76 8.11 -8.63
N PHE A 111 2.98 8.62 -8.75
CA PHE A 111 3.36 9.44 -9.89
C PHE A 111 3.43 8.64 -11.21
N ASN A 112 3.89 7.39 -11.15
CA ASN A 112 3.89 6.51 -12.32
C ASN A 112 2.48 6.21 -12.84
N GLU A 113 1.49 6.14 -11.96
CA GLU A 113 0.09 5.98 -12.33
C GLU A 113 -0.45 7.21 -13.07
N ILE A 114 -0.12 8.41 -12.57
CA ILE A 114 -0.41 9.66 -13.30
C ILE A 114 0.25 9.65 -14.68
N VAL A 115 1.52 9.24 -14.78
CA VAL A 115 2.24 9.19 -16.05
C VAL A 115 1.60 8.17 -17.01
N THR A 116 1.20 7.01 -16.51
CA THR A 116 0.53 5.98 -17.30
C THR A 116 -0.80 6.49 -17.85
N TRP A 117 -1.56 7.21 -17.03
CA TRP A 117 -2.79 7.89 -17.45
C TRP A 117 -2.53 8.97 -18.51
N ALA A 118 -1.54 9.85 -18.28
CA ALA A 118 -1.20 10.94 -19.19
C ALA A 118 -0.81 10.48 -20.59
N LYS A 119 -0.18 9.30 -20.72
CA LYS A 119 0.24 8.76 -22.03
C LYS A 119 -0.90 8.42 -22.99
N GLN A 120 -2.15 8.44 -22.52
CA GLN A 120 -3.33 8.25 -23.39
C GLN A 120 -3.49 9.37 -24.43
N TRP A 121 -2.93 10.56 -24.18
CA TRP A 121 -2.95 11.71 -25.10
C TRP A 121 -1.55 12.04 -25.61
N PRO A 122 -0.99 11.24 -26.54
CA PRO A 122 0.43 11.32 -26.92
C PRO A 122 0.88 12.67 -27.52
N ASN A 123 -0.07 13.45 -28.04
CA ASN A 123 0.15 14.74 -28.70
C ASN A 123 0.03 15.94 -27.74
N ALA A 124 -0.48 15.72 -26.52
CA ALA A 124 -0.63 16.77 -25.53
C ALA A 124 0.74 17.28 -25.06
N ASP A 125 0.85 18.59 -24.86
CA ASP A 125 2.02 19.22 -24.25
C ASP A 125 2.01 19.00 -22.73
N VAL A 126 3.12 18.50 -22.19
CA VAL A 126 3.27 18.39 -20.73
C VAL A 126 3.62 19.77 -20.18
N ASN A 127 2.77 20.26 -19.30
CA ASN A 127 2.98 21.55 -18.63
C ASN A 127 4.27 21.52 -17.81
N SER A 128 5.04 22.62 -17.90
CA SER A 128 6.30 22.76 -17.19
C SER A 128 6.14 22.57 -15.68
N ILE A 129 6.93 21.68 -15.10
CA ILE A 129 7.06 21.48 -13.67
C ILE A 129 8.18 22.39 -13.15
N ARG A 130 7.89 23.19 -12.13
CA ARG A 130 8.89 24.01 -11.44
C ARG A 130 9.40 23.28 -10.21
N LEU A 131 10.72 23.18 -10.07
CA LEU A 131 11.36 22.69 -8.85
C LEU A 131 11.55 23.85 -7.88
N GLY A 132 10.98 23.74 -6.68
CA GLY A 132 11.14 24.72 -5.61
C GLY A 132 12.25 24.33 -4.62
N PRO A 133 12.91 25.31 -3.99
CA PRO A 133 13.95 25.05 -3.00
C PRO A 133 13.38 24.48 -1.70
N ALA A 134 12.11 24.76 -1.39
CA ALA A 134 11.40 24.23 -0.23
C ALA A 134 11.27 22.69 -0.26
N ASP A 135 11.19 22.10 -1.46
CA ASP A 135 11.12 20.65 -1.66
C ASP A 135 12.51 20.00 -1.75
N ALA A 136 13.58 20.80 -1.78
CA ALA A 136 14.96 20.36 -1.92
C ALA A 136 15.65 20.19 -0.55
N THR A 137 14.99 19.49 0.38
CA THR A 137 15.64 19.07 1.63
C THR A 137 16.73 18.04 1.33
N GLU A 138 17.71 17.91 2.22
CA GLU A 138 18.87 17.03 2.05
C GLU A 138 18.47 15.56 1.78
N ASP A 139 17.41 15.10 2.42
CA ASP A 139 16.86 13.75 2.25
C ASP A 139 15.93 13.57 1.04
N ASN A 140 15.40 14.67 0.47
CA ASN A 140 14.39 14.63 -0.59
C ASN A 140 14.93 15.01 -1.97
N LEU A 141 15.94 15.88 -2.05
CA LEU A 141 16.46 16.45 -3.31
C LEU A 141 16.75 15.38 -4.37
N GLU A 142 17.63 14.42 -4.04
CA GLU A 142 18.02 13.36 -4.98
C GLU A 142 16.82 12.49 -5.37
N ARG A 143 15.99 12.13 -4.38
CA ARG A 143 14.82 11.27 -4.58
C ARG A 143 13.77 11.93 -5.49
N ARG A 144 13.48 13.21 -5.27
CA ARG A 144 12.58 14.03 -6.08
C ARG A 144 13.09 14.12 -7.52
N ASN A 145 14.36 14.50 -7.69
CA ASN A 145 14.95 14.67 -9.01
C ASN A 145 14.98 13.33 -9.78
N LYS A 146 15.30 12.21 -9.11
CA LYS A 146 15.28 10.87 -9.69
C LYS A 146 13.88 10.39 -10.08
N MET A 147 12.84 10.82 -9.36
CA MET A 147 11.46 10.51 -9.71
C MET A 147 11.06 11.18 -11.03
N TYR A 148 11.31 12.48 -11.17
CA TYR A 148 10.96 13.21 -12.39
C TYR A 148 11.81 12.79 -13.59
N THR A 149 13.13 12.75 -13.44
CA THR A 149 14.03 12.32 -14.53
C THR A 149 13.78 10.87 -14.95
N GLY A 150 13.40 10.01 -14.01
CA GLY A 150 13.04 8.63 -14.30
C GLY A 150 11.86 8.48 -15.28
N VAL A 151 10.93 9.44 -15.35
CA VAL A 151 9.80 9.40 -16.29
C VAL A 151 10.09 10.17 -17.58
N GLY A 152 11.34 10.58 -17.81
CA GLY A 152 11.79 11.26 -19.02
C GLY A 152 11.72 12.79 -18.97
N LEU A 153 11.44 13.39 -17.81
CA LEU A 153 11.48 14.85 -17.65
C LEU A 153 12.94 15.32 -17.55
N GLU A 154 13.31 16.26 -18.41
CA GLU A 154 14.57 16.99 -18.32
C GLU A 154 14.34 18.37 -17.71
N PHE A 155 15.31 18.88 -16.96
CA PHE A 155 15.22 20.17 -16.30
C PHE A 155 16.37 21.09 -16.69
N ASP A 156 16.05 22.35 -16.94
CA ASP A 156 17.01 23.44 -16.92
C ASP A 156 17.08 23.94 -15.47
N TYR A 157 18.21 23.68 -14.82
CA TYR A 157 18.43 24.05 -13.42
C TYR A 157 18.92 25.49 -13.29
N ASP A 158 18.38 26.21 -12.31
CA ASP A 158 18.74 27.59 -12.02
C ASP A 158 19.99 27.67 -11.10
N ASP A 159 20.42 26.53 -10.56
CA ASP A 159 21.55 26.40 -9.64
C ASP A 159 22.38 25.13 -9.93
N ASN A 160 23.63 25.11 -9.44
CA ASN A 160 24.56 23.99 -9.63
C ASN A 160 24.24 22.77 -8.74
N GLU A 161 23.34 22.93 -7.75
CA GLU A 161 22.96 21.88 -6.80
C GLU A 161 21.68 21.15 -7.25
N ASN A 162 21.13 21.51 -8.42
CA ASN A 162 19.90 20.99 -8.99
C ASN A 162 18.66 21.15 -8.07
N ARG A 163 18.63 22.20 -7.24
CA ARG A 163 17.58 22.42 -6.23
C ARG A 163 16.36 23.07 -6.83
N THR A 164 16.59 24.04 -7.71
CA THR A 164 15.57 24.79 -8.44
C THR A 164 15.77 24.71 -9.95
N GLY A 165 14.68 24.87 -10.69
CA GLY A 165 14.70 24.79 -12.14
C GLY A 165 13.31 24.57 -12.72
N ARG A 166 13.26 24.39 -14.03
CA ARG A 166 12.02 24.15 -14.78
C ARG A 166 12.19 22.98 -15.74
N SER A 167 11.17 22.15 -15.85
CA SER A 167 11.20 21.06 -16.83
C SER A 167 11.12 21.63 -18.24
N ARG A 168 11.86 21.04 -19.17
CA ARG A 168 11.78 21.35 -20.59
C ARG A 168 10.43 20.96 -21.17
N GLU A 169 10.06 21.64 -22.24
CA GLU A 169 8.87 21.30 -23.02
C GLU A 169 9.00 19.88 -23.59
N MET A 170 7.92 19.10 -23.47
CA MET A 170 7.85 17.76 -24.05
C MET A 170 6.41 17.36 -24.32
N LYS A 171 6.25 16.44 -25.26
CA LYS A 171 4.97 15.77 -25.52
C LYS A 171 4.77 14.59 -24.57
N ALA A 172 3.52 14.29 -24.22
CA ALA A 172 3.19 13.15 -23.36
C ALA A 172 3.67 11.80 -23.93
N SER A 173 3.77 11.67 -25.26
CA SER A 173 4.37 10.50 -25.92
C SER A 173 5.80 10.18 -25.46
N LYS A 174 6.56 11.19 -25.04
CA LYS A 174 7.95 11.05 -24.56
C LYS A 174 8.05 10.62 -23.10
N LEU A 175 6.94 10.61 -22.36
CA LEU A 175 6.94 10.11 -20.98
C LEU A 175 7.32 8.63 -20.92
N ILE A 176 8.06 8.23 -19.89
CA ILE A 176 8.51 6.86 -19.66
C ILE A 176 7.69 6.25 -18.53
N ILE A 177 6.97 5.16 -18.83
CA ILE A 177 6.30 4.36 -17.80
C ILE A 177 7.36 3.50 -17.12
N LEU A 178 7.42 3.59 -15.81
CA LEU A 178 8.34 2.85 -14.97
C LEU A 178 7.66 1.61 -14.41
N SER A 179 8.39 0.50 -14.41
CA SER A 179 7.98 -0.75 -13.77
C SER A 179 8.88 -1.15 -12.60
N SER A 180 9.94 -0.38 -12.33
CA SER A 180 10.98 -0.66 -11.32
C SER A 180 10.50 -0.56 -9.86
N TRP A 181 9.25 -0.16 -9.64
CA TRP A 181 8.61 -0.16 -8.32
C TRP A 181 7.99 -1.53 -7.98
N LYS A 182 7.68 -2.34 -9.01
CA LYS A 182 7.08 -3.65 -8.89
C LYS A 182 8.05 -4.63 -8.24
N LYS A 183 7.58 -5.46 -7.31
CA LYS A 183 8.43 -6.44 -6.61
C LYS A 183 9.11 -7.41 -7.59
N GLU A 184 8.40 -7.84 -8.65
CA GLU A 184 8.95 -8.70 -9.70
C GLU A 184 10.06 -8.05 -10.55
N ASN A 185 10.19 -6.72 -10.52
CA ASN A 185 11.22 -5.97 -11.25
C ASN A 185 12.28 -5.35 -10.31
N GLY A 186 12.51 -5.96 -9.14
CA GLY A 186 13.47 -5.49 -8.14
C GLY A 186 13.00 -4.28 -7.31
N GLY A 187 11.71 -3.96 -7.39
CA GLY A 187 11.04 -3.01 -6.50
C GLY A 187 10.56 -3.66 -5.20
N ASN A 188 9.58 -3.04 -4.55
CA ASN A 188 9.09 -3.44 -3.21
C ASN A 188 7.58 -3.31 -3.06
N ILE A 189 6.83 -3.22 -4.17
CA ILE A 189 5.37 -3.03 -4.13
C ILE A 189 4.70 -4.20 -4.85
N VAL A 190 3.68 -4.76 -4.19
CA VAL A 190 2.74 -5.74 -4.74
C VAL A 190 1.36 -5.11 -4.72
N ILE A 191 0.61 -5.25 -5.82
CA ILE A 191 -0.75 -4.72 -5.93
C ILE A 191 -1.73 -5.88 -5.82
N HIS A 192 -2.78 -5.69 -5.03
CA HIS A 192 -3.90 -6.59 -4.92
C HIS A 192 -5.18 -5.89 -5.40
N ASN A 193 -5.95 -6.59 -6.22
CA ASN A 193 -7.34 -6.22 -6.45
C ASN A 193 -8.11 -6.33 -5.12
N ILE A 194 -8.98 -5.36 -4.84
CA ILE A 194 -9.69 -5.29 -3.55
C ILE A 194 -10.59 -6.52 -3.29
N ASP A 195 -11.28 -7.02 -4.32
CA ASP A 195 -12.21 -8.13 -4.20
C ASP A 195 -11.45 -9.44 -3.94
N ASP A 196 -10.37 -9.66 -4.69
CA ASP A 196 -9.49 -10.82 -4.49
C ASP A 196 -8.87 -10.80 -3.08
N TYR A 197 -8.39 -9.63 -2.65
CA TYR A 197 -7.82 -9.45 -1.32
C TYR A 197 -8.83 -9.73 -0.19
N ILE A 198 -10.04 -9.20 -0.31
CA ILE A 198 -11.10 -9.45 0.68
C ILE A 198 -11.46 -10.95 0.71
N ASN A 199 -11.57 -11.59 -0.44
CA ASN A 199 -11.86 -13.03 -0.53
C ASN A 199 -10.75 -13.89 0.11
N GLU A 200 -9.48 -13.52 -0.08
CA GLU A 200 -8.35 -14.17 0.59
C GLU A 200 -8.42 -14.00 2.11
N LEU A 201 -8.67 -12.77 2.59
CA LEU A 201 -8.82 -12.50 4.02
C LEU A 201 -9.97 -13.28 4.66
N ILE A 202 -11.10 -13.43 3.95
CA ILE A 202 -12.24 -14.23 4.43
C ILE A 202 -11.83 -15.70 4.57
N LYS A 203 -11.20 -16.28 3.54
CA LYS A 203 -10.74 -17.67 3.56
C LYS A 203 -9.73 -17.93 4.68
N GLU A 204 -8.77 -17.02 4.86
CA GLU A 204 -7.78 -17.13 5.92
C GLU A 204 -8.43 -17.04 7.32
N SER A 205 -9.35 -16.08 7.51
CA SER A 205 -10.12 -15.93 8.75
C SER A 205 -10.90 -17.20 9.11
N GLU A 206 -11.55 -17.82 8.14
CA GLU A 206 -12.26 -19.10 8.33
C GLU A 206 -11.32 -20.26 8.65
N SER A 207 -10.15 -20.32 8.01
CA SER A 207 -9.12 -21.32 8.31
C SER A 207 -8.60 -21.17 9.75
N LEU A 208 -8.24 -19.95 10.14
CA LEU A 208 -7.73 -19.66 11.49
C LEU A 208 -8.77 -19.95 12.57
N LYS A 209 -10.05 -19.64 12.33
CA LYS A 209 -11.14 -20.00 13.26
C LYS A 209 -11.26 -21.51 13.44
N ARG A 210 -11.17 -22.30 12.36
CA ARG A 210 -11.20 -23.76 12.44
C ARG A 210 -10.00 -24.32 13.20
N GLU A 211 -8.80 -23.81 12.95
CA GLU A 211 -7.60 -24.21 13.68
C GLU A 211 -7.69 -23.89 15.17
N MET A 212 -8.20 -22.70 15.50
CA MET A 212 -8.38 -22.27 16.89
C MET A 212 -9.35 -23.21 17.64
N GLU A 213 -10.47 -23.57 17.03
CA GLU A 213 -11.44 -24.48 17.63
C GLU A 213 -10.86 -25.90 17.82
N ASN A 214 -10.13 -26.40 16.82
CA ASN A 214 -9.43 -27.68 16.92
C ASN A 214 -8.40 -27.70 18.07
N LYS A 215 -7.62 -26.62 18.22
CA LYS A 215 -6.66 -26.47 19.33
C LYS A 215 -7.37 -26.42 20.68
N LYS A 216 -8.50 -25.73 20.77
CA LYS A 216 -9.33 -25.65 21.99
C LYS A 216 -9.88 -27.02 22.39
N LEU A 217 -10.43 -27.78 21.43
CA LEU A 217 -10.88 -29.16 21.66
C LEU A 217 -9.73 -30.07 22.12
N ARG A 218 -8.54 -29.92 21.52
CA ARG A 218 -7.35 -30.68 21.91
C ARG A 218 -6.91 -30.37 23.33
N ILE A 219 -6.87 -29.11 23.73
CA ILE A 219 -6.54 -28.68 25.10
C ILE A 219 -7.54 -29.29 26.10
N ASN A 220 -8.84 -29.20 25.82
CA ASN A 220 -9.87 -29.79 26.69
C ASN A 220 -9.69 -31.30 26.87
N SER A 221 -9.41 -32.03 25.77
CA SER A 221 -9.13 -33.47 25.83
C SER A 221 -7.88 -33.79 26.66
N LEU A 222 -6.81 -33.01 26.52
CA LEU A 222 -5.58 -33.19 27.29
C LEU A 222 -5.80 -32.91 28.79
N ASN A 223 -6.52 -31.85 29.12
CA ASN A 223 -6.88 -31.51 30.51
C ASN A 223 -7.72 -32.61 31.15
N GLN A 224 -8.69 -33.18 30.43
CA GLN A 224 -9.48 -34.30 30.92
C GLN A 224 -8.62 -35.55 31.17
N LYS A 225 -7.68 -35.86 30.26
CA LYS A 225 -6.73 -36.98 30.44
C LYS A 225 -5.82 -36.77 31.64
N LEU A 226 -5.33 -35.55 31.83
CA LEU A 226 -4.47 -35.18 32.96
C LEU A 226 -5.23 -35.37 34.29
N SER A 227 -6.46 -34.86 34.39
CA SER A 227 -7.33 -35.06 35.56
C SER A 227 -7.58 -36.55 35.88
N ILE A 228 -7.83 -37.37 34.85
CA ILE A 228 -7.99 -38.83 35.02
C ILE A 228 -6.68 -39.46 35.53
N MET A 229 -5.53 -39.05 34.99
CA MET A 229 -4.22 -39.55 35.38
C MET A 229 -3.87 -39.17 36.82
N GLU A 230 -4.11 -37.92 37.22
CA GLU A 230 -3.95 -37.44 38.59
C GLU A 230 -4.84 -38.23 39.55
N SER A 231 -6.12 -38.41 39.22
CA SER A 231 -7.05 -39.20 40.04
C SER A 231 -6.58 -40.65 40.22
N LYS A 232 -6.13 -41.31 39.14
CA LYS A 232 -5.59 -42.67 39.20
C LYS A 232 -4.31 -42.75 40.03
N THR A 233 -3.43 -41.75 39.89
CA THR A 233 -2.16 -41.67 40.64
C THR A 233 -2.43 -41.49 42.13
N ILE A 234 -3.30 -40.55 42.50
CA ILE A 234 -3.75 -40.31 43.88
C ILE A 234 -4.39 -41.58 44.46
N LYS A 235 -5.32 -42.21 43.73
CA LYS A 235 -5.95 -43.47 44.16
C LYS A 235 -4.94 -44.61 44.32
N GLY A 236 -3.96 -44.71 43.43
CA GLY A 236 -2.88 -45.69 43.50
C GLY A 236 -1.99 -45.50 44.72
N ILE A 237 -1.63 -44.25 45.04
CA ILE A 237 -0.86 -43.92 46.23
C ILE A 237 -1.65 -44.22 47.50
N LEU A 238 -2.92 -43.81 47.57
CA LEU A 238 -3.81 -44.09 48.70
C LEU A 238 -4.00 -45.59 48.96
N ARG A 239 -4.13 -46.42 47.90
CA ARG A 239 -4.20 -47.89 48.05
C ARG A 239 -2.90 -48.50 48.60
N ARG A 240 -1.75 -47.99 48.17
CA ARG A 240 -0.44 -48.48 48.67
C ARG A 240 -0.22 -48.08 50.13
N THR A 241 -0.61 -46.88 50.52
CA THR A 241 -0.49 -46.42 51.91
C THR A 241 -1.52 -47.06 52.84
N SER A 242 -2.73 -47.38 52.37
CA SER A 242 -3.73 -48.12 53.17
C SER A 242 -3.39 -49.61 53.34
N SER A 243 -2.70 -50.22 52.38
CA SER A 243 -2.16 -51.58 52.51
C SER A 243 -0.97 -51.68 53.49
N ARG A 244 -0.38 -50.54 53.87
CA ARG A 244 0.75 -50.43 54.83
C ARG A 244 0.34 -49.60 56.05
N THR A 245 -0.61 -50.13 56.84
CA THR A 245 -1.00 -49.67 58.19
C THR A 245 -1.34 -48.17 58.37
N SER A 246 -2.25 -47.89 59.31
CA SER A 246 -2.83 -46.57 59.63
C SER A 246 -1.84 -45.40 59.85
N ARG A 247 -0.53 -45.64 60.07
CA ARG A 247 0.50 -44.59 60.15
C ARG A 247 0.92 -44.01 58.79
N GLY A 248 0.80 -44.75 57.69
CA GLY A 248 1.20 -44.29 56.35
C GLY A 248 0.26 -43.23 55.76
N ILE A 249 -1.05 -43.35 56.05
CA ILE A 249 -2.08 -42.42 55.59
C ILE A 249 -1.92 -41.04 56.25
N ILE A 250 -1.66 -41.00 57.56
CA ILE A 250 -1.43 -39.75 58.32
C ILE A 250 -0.19 -39.00 57.82
N LYS A 251 0.88 -39.72 57.45
CA LYS A 251 2.11 -39.13 56.92
C LYS A 251 1.95 -38.58 55.49
N PHE A 252 1.09 -39.20 54.67
CA PHE A 252 0.80 -38.75 53.31
C PHE A 252 -0.12 -37.51 53.28
N LEU A 253 -1.15 -37.48 54.12
CA LEU A 253 -2.02 -36.31 54.28
C LEU A 253 -1.23 -35.08 54.80
N ASN A 254 -0.33 -35.29 55.76
CA ASN A 254 0.59 -34.24 56.24
C ASN A 254 1.63 -33.77 55.21
N LEU A 255 1.83 -34.47 54.09
CA LEU A 255 2.75 -34.06 53.02
C LEU A 255 2.05 -33.24 51.93
N ILE A 256 0.75 -33.48 51.71
CA ILE A 256 -0.06 -32.79 50.69
C ILE A 256 -0.64 -31.48 51.23
N PHE A 257 -1.03 -31.45 52.51
CA PHE A 257 -1.72 -30.29 53.11
C PHE A 257 -0.83 -29.43 54.01
N LYS A 258 0.50 -29.54 53.90
CA LYS A 258 1.42 -28.81 54.80
C LYS A 258 1.74 -27.38 54.39
N ASP A 259 1.43 -26.96 53.16
CA ASP A 259 1.67 -25.60 52.67
C ASP A 259 0.36 -24.97 52.16
N SER A 260 -0.68 -24.97 53.00
CA SER A 260 -1.88 -24.14 52.86
C SER A 260 -2.04 -23.28 54.10
#